data_AF-A0AAN6TYD9-F1
#
_entry.id   AF-A0AAN6TYD9-F1
#
_cell.length_a   1.000
_cell.length_b   1.000
_cell.length_c   1.000
_cell.angle_alpha   90.00
_cell.angle_beta   90.00
_cell.angle_gamma   90.00
#
_symmetry.space_group_name_H-M   'P 1'
#
loop_
_entity.id
_entity.type
_entity.pdbx_description
1 polymer ?
#
loop_
_entity_poly.entity_id
_entity_poly.type
_entity_poly.pdbx_seq_one_letter_code
_entity_poly.pdbx_strand_id
1 'polypeptide(L)'
;MKACLRDMDFTSFVKYGENDLQPETPHLSISLHGPIELSLTPLPYPIRFIILRLAKNDATDSRPCFFRFDPSLDAFSPHGLVLLRHTWNRGRGGLQLVPVDHNQSAVGTPAGQEFEDNSQFIFELASPGDEVSLTATLPEQFYRAMGRDLHVFTLLFPGDDSVPWGWGTIQGGVVRRALKGENAGQMVVPGGARLNLKANYFSEYRTADWPWFQPATLAEPSERIPGAPYFTVTVKGSTSVKCYDRITVTLVFTYHGVTGTNGSLEVSTAPPVTFHSWALTSSRDFTFQVQRRRGAGSDWEDCQVLEDFSCCGPGPGRAYDEPDLEVSIGQQDEDFTSLRPGESWTETEWLNDWPDVSLPRDSMPGDQFRGRVKRSGVLDWWDWGTMEEHRETVVKLPCFVKGYVTEPKDIGGRPKLVVPASEWFEFTLIE
;
A
#
# COMPACT_ATOMS: atom_id res chain seq x y z
N MET A 1 -3.41 23.10 14.36
CA MET A 1 -4.64 22.29 14.16
C MET A 1 -5.01 21.40 15.36
N LYS A 2 -4.50 21.63 16.59
CA LYS A 2 -4.83 20.84 17.80
C LYS A 2 -6.04 21.38 18.61
N ALA A 3 -6.59 22.55 18.25
CA ALA A 3 -7.60 23.25 19.06
C ALA A 3 -9.06 23.07 18.60
N CYS A 4 -9.34 22.61 17.36
CA CYS A 4 -10.70 22.66 16.79
C CYS A 4 -11.56 21.39 16.96
N LEU A 5 -11.03 20.30 17.50
CA LEU A 5 -11.77 19.02 17.61
C LEU A 5 -12.51 18.82 18.95
N ARG A 6 -12.32 19.71 19.93
CA ARG A 6 -12.84 19.50 21.31
C ARG A 6 -14.31 19.89 21.52
N ASP A 7 -14.91 20.68 20.63
CA ASP A 7 -16.27 21.24 20.82
C ASP A 7 -17.31 20.69 19.82
N MET A 8 -17.07 19.51 19.21
CA MET A 8 -18.07 18.88 18.35
C MET A 8 -19.04 18.03 19.17
N ASP A 9 -20.33 18.28 19.00
CA ASP A 9 -21.41 17.54 19.67
C ASP A 9 -21.80 16.30 18.85
N PHE A 10 -21.60 15.12 19.44
CA PHE A 10 -21.93 13.83 18.85
C PHE A 10 -23.23 13.23 19.40
N THR A 11 -23.86 13.88 20.39
CA THR A 11 -25.00 13.32 21.13
C THR A 11 -26.18 12.99 20.23
N SER A 12 -26.42 13.76 19.17
CA SER A 12 -27.48 13.50 18.18
C SER A 12 -27.30 12.22 17.37
N PHE A 13 -26.11 11.60 17.42
CA PHE A 13 -25.79 10.36 16.70
C PHE A 13 -25.66 9.16 17.63
N VAL A 14 -25.77 9.36 18.96
CA VAL A 14 -25.85 8.29 19.95
C VAL A 14 -27.31 7.90 20.10
N LYS A 15 -27.61 6.62 19.90
CA LYS A 15 -28.96 6.05 20.03
C LYS A 15 -29.26 5.61 21.45
N TYR A 16 -28.29 4.96 22.09
CA TYR A 16 -28.39 4.44 23.45
C TYR A 16 -27.23 4.97 24.29
N GLY A 17 -27.51 5.62 25.41
CA GLY A 17 -26.53 6.20 26.32
C GLY A 17 -26.52 5.53 27.69
N GLU A 18 -25.81 6.14 28.65
CA GLU A 18 -25.73 5.62 30.03
C GLU A 18 -27.10 5.56 30.74
N ASN A 19 -28.05 6.40 30.33
CA ASN A 19 -29.39 6.43 30.92
C ASN A 19 -30.29 5.27 30.45
N ASP A 20 -29.90 4.58 29.38
CA ASP A 20 -30.65 3.45 28.81
C ASP A 20 -30.19 2.09 29.37
N LEU A 21 -29.21 2.11 30.29
CA LEU A 21 -28.72 0.92 30.96
C LEU A 21 -29.83 0.23 31.75
N GLN A 22 -29.94 -1.08 31.55
CA GLN A 22 -30.96 -1.89 32.17
C GLN A 22 -30.48 -2.40 33.54
N PRO A 23 -31.32 -2.32 34.59
CA PRO A 23 -31.02 -2.97 35.86
C PRO A 23 -30.77 -4.47 35.68
N GLU A 24 -29.88 -5.04 36.51
CA GLU A 24 -29.58 -6.49 36.55
C GLU A 24 -28.89 -7.07 35.31
N THR A 25 -28.39 -6.20 34.42
CA THR A 25 -27.54 -6.55 33.27
C THR A 25 -26.09 -6.12 33.54
N PRO A 26 -25.08 -6.80 32.96
CA PRO A 26 -23.69 -6.37 33.07
C PRO A 26 -23.49 -5.06 32.30
N HIS A 27 -22.83 -4.10 32.93
CA HIS A 27 -22.61 -2.80 32.31
C HIS A 27 -21.31 -2.82 31.50
N LEU A 28 -21.43 -2.88 30.17
CA LEU A 28 -20.29 -2.87 29.27
C LEU A 28 -20.01 -1.48 28.70
N SER A 29 -18.75 -1.23 28.37
CA SER A 29 -18.32 -0.07 27.60
C SER A 29 -17.44 -0.53 26.43
N ILE A 30 -17.58 0.15 25.29
CA ILE A 30 -16.75 -0.11 24.10
C ILE A 30 -15.77 1.05 23.90
N SER A 31 -14.55 0.71 23.50
CA SER A 31 -13.56 1.67 23.00
C SER A 31 -13.04 1.23 21.65
N LEU A 32 -12.90 2.18 20.73
CA LEU A 32 -12.40 1.95 19.38
C LEU A 32 -10.98 2.48 19.26
N HIS A 33 -10.09 1.64 18.75
CA HIS A 33 -8.70 2.00 18.45
C HIS A 33 -8.37 1.56 17.04
N GLY A 34 -7.57 2.36 16.35
CA GLY A 34 -7.14 2.04 15.00
C GLY A 34 -6.20 3.11 14.46
N PRO A 35 -5.73 2.95 13.22
CA PRO A 35 -4.94 3.95 12.53
C PRO A 35 -5.73 5.27 12.46
N ILE A 36 -5.08 6.39 12.84
CA ILE A 36 -5.68 7.73 12.79
C ILE A 36 -5.62 8.30 11.38
N GLU A 37 -4.66 7.84 10.57
CA GLU A 37 -4.53 8.19 9.16
C GLU A 37 -4.82 6.95 8.32
N LEU A 38 -5.82 7.06 7.45
CA LEU A 38 -6.16 6.02 6.50
C LEU A 38 -5.64 6.45 5.14
N SER A 39 -4.79 5.61 4.54
CA SER A 39 -4.55 5.71 3.11
C SER A 39 -5.79 5.20 2.38
N LEU A 40 -6.20 5.83 1.29
CA LEU A 40 -7.26 5.24 0.46
C LEU A 40 -6.70 4.13 -0.46
N THR A 41 -5.45 3.73 -0.28
CA THR A 41 -4.92 2.46 -0.79
C THR A 41 -5.47 1.30 0.07
N PRO A 42 -5.91 0.18 -0.53
CA PRO A 42 -6.54 -0.91 0.23
C PRO A 42 -5.46 -1.77 0.89
N LEU A 43 -4.99 -1.28 2.03
CA LEU A 43 -4.44 -2.09 3.10
C LEU A 43 -5.59 -2.46 4.04
N PRO A 44 -5.56 -3.65 4.66
CA PRO A 44 -6.50 -3.97 5.72
C PRO A 44 -6.30 -2.98 6.88
N TYR A 45 -7.33 -2.21 7.22
CA TYR A 45 -7.28 -1.28 8.35
C TYR A 45 -7.80 -1.96 9.62
N PRO A 46 -6.92 -2.41 10.53
CA PRO A 46 -7.36 -3.07 11.75
C PRO A 46 -8.03 -2.07 12.69
N ILE A 47 -9.28 -2.32 13.02
CA ILE A 47 -10.01 -1.65 14.09
C ILE A 47 -10.03 -2.59 15.29
N ARG A 48 -9.39 -2.17 16.37
CA ARG A 48 -9.40 -2.86 17.65
C ARG A 48 -10.56 -2.35 18.50
N PHE A 49 -11.43 -3.28 18.86
CA PHE A 49 -12.51 -3.08 19.81
C PHE A 49 -12.02 -3.55 21.17
N ILE A 50 -12.17 -2.71 22.19
CA ILE A 50 -11.94 -3.09 23.59
C ILE A 50 -13.29 -2.99 24.28
N ILE A 51 -13.72 -4.09 24.90
CA ILE A 51 -14.99 -4.18 25.59
C ILE A 51 -14.68 -4.43 27.07
N LEU A 52 -15.05 -3.47 27.91
CA LEU A 52 -14.74 -3.44 29.33
C LEU A 52 -16.02 -3.56 30.14
N ARG A 53 -16.02 -4.43 31.15
CA ARG A 53 -17.09 -4.49 32.16
C ARG A 53 -16.85 -3.43 33.23
N LEU A 54 -17.80 -2.51 33.43
CA LEU A 54 -17.65 -1.35 34.29
C LEU A 54 -17.92 -1.66 35.76
N ALA A 55 -16.99 -1.30 36.65
CA ALA A 55 -17.12 -1.48 38.09
C ALA A 55 -18.16 -0.56 38.76
N LYS A 56 -18.45 0.61 38.17
CA LYS A 56 -19.18 1.70 38.84
C LYS A 56 -20.62 1.34 39.26
N ASN A 57 -21.24 0.37 38.57
CA ASN A 57 -22.62 -0.06 38.80
C ASN A 57 -22.78 -1.60 38.93
N ASP A 58 -21.76 -2.38 38.54
CA ASP A 58 -21.71 -3.85 38.74
C ASP A 58 -21.01 -4.26 40.06
N ALA A 59 -20.60 -3.31 40.91
CA ALA A 59 -19.76 -3.57 42.09
C ALA A 59 -20.33 -4.60 43.08
N THR A 60 -21.62 -4.91 43.03
CA THR A 60 -22.29 -5.87 43.91
C THR A 60 -22.47 -7.27 43.30
N ASP A 61 -22.30 -7.43 41.98
CA ASP A 61 -22.49 -8.73 41.30
C ASP A 61 -21.16 -9.28 40.78
N SER A 62 -20.55 -10.16 41.58
CA SER A 62 -19.28 -10.81 41.25
C SER A 62 -19.42 -12.00 40.30
N ARG A 63 -20.62 -12.27 39.76
CA ARG A 63 -20.81 -13.37 38.81
C ARG A 63 -20.08 -13.03 37.50
N PRO A 64 -19.37 -14.00 36.90
CA PRO A 64 -18.91 -13.87 35.51
C PRO A 64 -20.10 -13.62 34.59
N CYS A 65 -19.87 -12.91 33.50
CA CYS A 65 -20.85 -12.77 32.42
C CYS A 65 -20.21 -13.16 31.10
N PHE A 66 -21.02 -13.66 30.17
CA PHE A 66 -20.63 -13.85 28.79
C PHE A 66 -21.55 -13.08 27.86
N PHE A 67 -21.03 -12.70 26.70
CA PHE A 67 -21.78 -11.99 25.67
C PHE A 67 -21.26 -12.31 24.27
N ARG A 68 -22.09 -12.07 23.25
CA ARG A 68 -21.69 -12.21 21.84
C ARG A 68 -21.40 -10.84 21.24
N PHE A 69 -20.26 -10.70 20.58
CA PHE A 69 -19.95 -9.53 19.76
C PHE A 69 -19.14 -9.93 18.52
N ASP A 70 -19.79 -9.90 17.37
CA ASP A 70 -19.22 -10.12 16.04
C ASP A 70 -19.14 -8.76 15.32
N PRO A 71 -17.93 -8.22 15.07
CA PRO A 71 -17.78 -6.94 14.38
C PRO A 71 -18.50 -6.87 13.03
N SER A 72 -18.64 -7.97 12.31
CA SER A 72 -19.31 -8.01 11.00
C SER A 72 -20.81 -7.75 11.14
N LEU A 73 -21.43 -8.29 12.19
CA LEU A 73 -22.87 -8.20 12.45
C LEU A 73 -23.24 -7.00 13.33
N ASP A 74 -22.41 -6.70 14.32
CA ASP A 74 -22.74 -5.76 15.38
C ASP A 74 -22.08 -4.39 15.17
N ALA A 75 -20.91 -4.34 14.52
CA ALA A 75 -20.17 -3.09 14.29
C ALA A 75 -20.24 -2.59 12.84
N PHE A 76 -20.23 -3.46 11.82
CA PHE A 76 -20.15 -3.07 10.41
C PHE A 76 -21.44 -3.27 9.61
N SER A 77 -22.51 -3.69 10.28
CA SER A 77 -23.85 -3.80 9.70
C SER A 77 -24.52 -2.42 9.55
N PRO A 78 -25.66 -2.32 8.84
CA PRO A 78 -26.40 -1.07 8.68
C PRO A 78 -26.85 -0.40 10.00
N HIS A 79 -26.85 -1.16 11.10
CA HIS A 79 -27.28 -0.67 12.42
C HIS A 79 -26.10 -0.36 13.35
N GLY A 80 -24.87 -0.73 12.98
CA GLY A 80 -23.65 -0.58 13.77
C GLY A 80 -23.00 0.80 13.66
N LEU A 81 -21.68 0.83 13.47
CA LEU A 81 -20.86 2.03 13.36
C LEU A 81 -21.39 2.98 12.28
N VAL A 82 -21.49 4.26 12.65
CA VAL A 82 -21.84 5.33 11.71
C VAL A 82 -20.58 6.10 11.30
N LEU A 83 -20.54 6.50 10.03
CA LEU A 83 -19.46 7.30 9.47
C LEU A 83 -19.90 8.78 9.44
N LEU A 84 -19.15 9.64 10.13
CA LEU A 84 -19.42 11.07 10.22
C LEU A 84 -18.30 11.86 9.55
N ARG A 85 -18.63 12.74 8.61
CA ARG A 85 -17.70 13.70 8.01
C ARG A 85 -17.72 14.99 8.81
N HIS A 86 -16.53 15.50 9.14
CA HIS A 86 -16.36 16.82 9.73
C HIS A 86 -16.55 17.88 8.64
N THR A 87 -17.36 18.88 8.94
CA THR A 87 -17.64 20.01 8.06
C THR A 87 -17.31 21.31 8.77
N TRP A 88 -16.86 22.30 8.01
CA TRP A 88 -16.54 23.62 8.54
C TRP A 88 -17.25 24.70 7.72
N ASN A 89 -18.21 25.37 8.34
CA ASN A 89 -18.97 26.43 7.69
C ASN A 89 -18.91 27.70 8.55
N ARG A 90 -18.32 28.77 8.00
CA ARG A 90 -18.31 30.13 8.58
C ARG A 90 -17.95 30.18 10.08
N GLY A 91 -16.95 29.40 10.52
CA GLY A 91 -16.47 29.44 11.90
C GLY A 91 -17.17 28.47 12.87
N ARG A 92 -18.15 27.68 12.43
CA ARG A 92 -18.71 26.56 13.21
C ARG A 92 -18.34 25.22 12.58
N GLY A 93 -17.81 24.32 13.40
CA GLY A 93 -17.67 22.91 13.06
C GLY A 93 -19.04 22.22 13.13
N GLY A 94 -19.27 21.30 12.19
CA GLY A 94 -20.47 20.48 12.16
C GLY A 94 -20.15 19.06 11.71
N LEU A 95 -21.06 18.13 11.99
CA LEU A 95 -20.95 16.73 11.59
C LEU A 95 -22.01 16.40 10.56
N GLN A 96 -21.61 15.70 9.50
CA GLN A 96 -22.51 15.20 8.48
C GLN A 96 -22.45 13.68 8.41
N LEU A 97 -23.60 13.01 8.49
CA LEU A 97 -23.68 11.57 8.28
C LEU A 97 -23.34 11.23 6.83
N VAL A 98 -22.43 10.27 6.65
CA VAL A 98 -22.02 9.77 5.34
C VAL A 98 -22.72 8.43 5.10
N PRO A 99 -23.49 8.29 4.01
CA PRO A 99 -24.13 7.01 3.69
C PRO A 99 -23.07 5.98 3.31
N VAL A 100 -23.12 4.81 3.95
CA VAL A 100 -22.29 3.64 3.64
C VAL A 100 -23.16 2.61 2.92
N ASP A 101 -22.73 2.13 1.76
CA ASP A 101 -23.45 1.10 1.01
C ASP A 101 -23.15 -0.29 1.57
N HIS A 102 -24.08 -0.83 2.35
CA HIS A 102 -23.96 -2.17 2.94
C HIS A 102 -24.46 -3.29 2.00
N ASN A 103 -25.00 -2.96 0.82
CA ASN A 103 -25.63 -3.94 -0.07
C ASN A 103 -24.64 -4.77 -0.90
N GLN A 104 -23.36 -4.38 -0.96
CA GLN A 104 -22.34 -5.10 -1.72
C GLN A 104 -21.62 -6.21 -0.94
N SER A 105 -21.85 -6.32 0.39
CA SER A 105 -21.40 -7.47 1.19
C SER A 105 -22.34 -8.67 1.12
N ALA A 106 -23.20 -8.74 0.09
CA ALA A 106 -24.13 -9.84 -0.12
C ALA A 106 -23.41 -11.13 -0.58
N VAL A 107 -22.60 -11.73 0.30
CA VAL A 107 -22.88 -13.13 0.61
C VAL A 107 -24.24 -13.08 1.28
N GLY A 108 -25.29 -13.28 0.48
CA GLY A 108 -26.66 -13.15 0.96
C GLY A 108 -26.83 -14.02 2.20
N THR A 109 -27.20 -13.42 3.32
CA THR A 109 -27.81 -14.16 4.41
C THR A 109 -29.15 -14.63 3.86
N PRO A 110 -29.37 -15.95 3.63
CA PRO A 110 -30.71 -16.42 3.38
C PRO A 110 -31.51 -16.12 4.65
N ALA A 111 -32.64 -15.43 4.50
CA ALA A 111 -33.61 -15.34 5.57
C ALA A 111 -33.95 -16.78 6.01
N GLY A 112 -33.54 -17.14 7.23
CA GLY A 112 -33.76 -18.47 7.81
C GLY A 112 -32.56 -19.41 7.86
N GLN A 113 -31.32 -18.97 7.64
CA GLN A 113 -30.16 -19.84 7.89
C GLN A 113 -29.91 -19.96 9.41
N GLU A 114 -30.05 -21.18 9.93
CA GLU A 114 -29.72 -21.51 11.31
C GLU A 114 -28.28 -21.08 11.64
N PHE A 115 -28.13 -20.35 12.75
CA PHE A 115 -26.86 -19.89 13.30
C PHE A 115 -25.81 -21.02 13.36
N GLU A 116 -24.88 -21.05 12.40
CA GLU A 116 -23.67 -21.86 12.46
C GLU A 116 -22.75 -21.33 13.58
N ASP A 117 -22.88 -21.97 14.73
CA ASP A 117 -21.86 -22.40 15.71
C ASP A 117 -20.50 -21.65 15.87
N ASN A 118 -20.41 -20.35 15.60
CA ASN A 118 -19.16 -19.59 15.76
C ASN A 118 -18.88 -19.20 17.23
N SER A 119 -18.33 -20.14 18.00
CA SER A 119 -17.82 -19.90 19.37
C SER A 119 -16.75 -18.80 19.49
N GLN A 120 -16.16 -18.36 18.39
CA GLN A 120 -15.07 -17.37 18.36
C GLN A 120 -15.47 -15.93 18.72
N PHE A 121 -16.76 -15.61 18.70
CA PHE A 121 -17.28 -14.26 19.01
C PHE A 121 -18.05 -14.20 20.33
N ILE A 122 -17.90 -15.22 21.17
CA ILE A 122 -18.46 -15.26 22.53
C ILE A 122 -17.32 -14.98 23.50
N PHE A 123 -17.49 -13.96 24.33
CA PHE A 123 -16.50 -13.51 25.29
C PHE A 123 -17.01 -13.65 26.70
N GLU A 124 -16.13 -13.99 27.64
CA GLU A 124 -16.40 -14.09 29.07
C GLU A 124 -15.60 -13.01 29.80
N LEU A 125 -16.25 -12.31 30.74
CA LEU A 125 -15.64 -11.35 31.64
C LEU A 125 -15.94 -11.80 33.07
N ALA A 126 -14.89 -12.18 33.81
CA ALA A 126 -15.03 -12.84 35.11
C ALA A 126 -15.42 -11.85 36.21
N SER A 127 -14.88 -10.63 36.18
CA SER A 127 -15.08 -9.61 37.20
C SER A 127 -15.28 -8.22 36.59
N PRO A 128 -15.94 -7.29 37.31
CA PRO A 128 -15.94 -5.88 36.92
C PRO A 128 -14.50 -5.34 36.87
N GLY A 129 -14.16 -4.63 35.78
CA GLY A 129 -12.80 -4.21 35.46
C GLY A 129 -12.11 -5.11 34.43
N ASP A 130 -12.64 -6.31 34.17
CA ASP A 130 -12.10 -7.17 33.11
C ASP A 130 -12.44 -6.61 31.73
N GLU A 131 -11.50 -6.76 30.80
CA GLU A 131 -11.65 -6.38 29.41
C GLU A 131 -11.37 -7.55 28.46
N VAL A 132 -12.00 -7.49 27.30
CA VAL A 132 -11.64 -8.29 26.15
C VAL A 132 -11.35 -7.38 24.98
N SER A 133 -10.43 -7.81 24.12
CA SER A 133 -10.16 -7.08 22.89
C SER A 133 -10.17 -7.99 21.68
N LEU A 134 -10.74 -7.49 20.60
CA LEU A 134 -10.76 -8.15 19.30
C LEU A 134 -10.42 -7.13 18.22
N THR A 135 -9.86 -7.62 17.12
CA THR A 135 -9.49 -6.79 15.98
C THR A 135 -10.26 -7.27 14.76
N ALA A 136 -10.86 -6.34 14.03
CA ALA A 136 -11.50 -6.61 12.75
C ALA A 136 -11.07 -5.60 11.71
N THR A 137 -10.97 -6.04 10.46
CA THR A 137 -10.60 -5.18 9.34
C THR A 137 -11.78 -4.27 8.99
N LEU A 138 -11.54 -2.96 8.88
CA LEU A 138 -12.53 -2.00 8.41
C LEU A 138 -12.97 -2.38 6.99
N PRO A 139 -14.27 -2.64 6.76
CA PRO A 139 -14.75 -3.09 5.45
C PRO A 139 -14.63 -2.05 4.35
N GLU A 140 -14.61 -2.55 3.11
CA GLU A 140 -14.40 -1.73 1.92
C GLU A 140 -15.39 -0.59 1.74
N GLN A 141 -16.65 -0.85 2.05
CA GLN A 141 -17.70 0.15 1.93
C GLN A 141 -17.43 1.42 2.76
N PHE A 142 -16.72 1.32 3.89
CA PHE A 142 -16.45 2.49 4.73
C PHE A 142 -15.42 3.43 4.10
N TYR A 143 -14.31 2.91 3.58
CA TYR A 143 -13.33 3.78 2.91
C TYR A 143 -13.80 4.24 1.54
N ARG A 144 -14.63 3.47 0.82
CA ARG A 144 -15.32 3.97 -0.39
C ARG A 144 -16.23 5.15 -0.07
N ALA A 145 -17.00 5.07 1.03
CA ALA A 145 -17.91 6.14 1.46
C ALA A 145 -17.17 7.42 1.89
N MET A 146 -15.97 7.30 2.46
CA MET A 146 -15.13 8.48 2.78
C MET A 146 -14.75 9.29 1.52
N GLY A 147 -14.76 8.69 0.34
CA GLY A 147 -14.44 9.38 -0.90
C GLY A 147 -12.97 9.84 -0.97
N ARG A 148 -12.62 10.65 -1.97
CA ARG A 148 -11.22 11.03 -2.30
C ARG A 148 -10.76 12.36 -1.71
N ASP A 149 -11.61 13.02 -0.94
CA ASP A 149 -11.33 14.36 -0.42
C ASP A 149 -10.56 14.28 0.92
N LEU A 150 -9.68 15.25 1.18
CA LEU A 150 -8.92 15.39 2.44
C LEU A 150 -9.81 15.86 3.61
N HIS A 151 -10.80 15.05 3.98
CA HIS A 151 -11.67 15.31 5.12
C HIS A 151 -11.25 14.54 6.36
N VAL A 152 -11.62 15.08 7.52
CA VAL A 152 -11.59 14.36 8.79
C VAL A 152 -12.93 13.64 8.95
N PHE A 153 -12.86 12.36 9.28
CA PHE A 153 -14.00 11.50 9.55
C PHE A 153 -13.97 11.01 11.00
N THR A 154 -15.13 10.58 11.49
CA THR A 154 -15.25 9.85 12.75
C THR A 154 -16.08 8.60 12.51
N LEU A 155 -15.53 7.44 12.86
CA LEU A 155 -16.34 6.25 13.13
C LEU A 155 -16.90 6.39 14.54
N LEU A 156 -18.22 6.35 14.67
CA LEU A 156 -18.91 6.44 15.95
C LEU A 156 -19.74 5.18 16.17
N PHE A 157 -19.61 4.57 17.33
CA PHE A 157 -20.51 3.53 17.80
C PHE A 157 -21.76 4.19 18.40
N PRO A 158 -22.96 4.02 17.81
CA PRO A 158 -24.17 4.69 18.28
C PRO A 158 -24.76 4.06 19.55
N GLY A 159 -24.27 2.88 19.96
CA GLY A 159 -24.89 2.06 21.00
C GLY A 159 -25.76 0.97 20.39
N ASP A 160 -25.94 -0.12 21.13
CA ASP A 160 -26.72 -1.29 20.72
C ASP A 160 -27.54 -1.80 21.92
N ASP A 161 -28.82 -2.07 21.73
CA ASP A 161 -29.73 -2.59 22.75
C ASP A 161 -30.00 -4.10 22.62
N SER A 162 -29.38 -4.74 21.62
CA SER A 162 -29.70 -6.10 21.20
C SER A 162 -28.59 -7.10 21.49
N VAL A 163 -27.56 -6.71 22.26
CA VAL A 163 -26.37 -7.54 22.50
C VAL A 163 -26.75 -8.77 23.33
N PRO A 164 -26.61 -10.00 22.77
CA PRO A 164 -26.97 -11.22 23.48
C PRO A 164 -25.98 -11.51 24.61
N TRP A 165 -26.51 -11.81 25.81
CA TRP A 165 -25.67 -12.03 26.99
C TRP A 165 -26.27 -13.02 28.00
N GLY A 166 -25.46 -13.40 28.99
CA GLY A 166 -25.92 -14.14 30.17
C GLY A 166 -24.93 -14.14 31.32
N TRP A 167 -25.43 -14.42 32.53
CA TRP A 167 -24.60 -14.67 33.72
C TRP A 167 -24.02 -16.09 33.70
N GLY A 168 -22.79 -16.24 34.16
CA GLY A 168 -22.06 -17.50 34.26
C GLY A 168 -20.83 -17.56 33.35
N THR A 169 -20.23 -18.76 33.29
CA THR A 169 -19.03 -19.05 32.49
C THR A 169 -19.38 -19.79 31.21
N ILE A 170 -18.51 -19.71 30.19
CA ILE A 170 -18.69 -20.38 28.91
C ILE A 170 -18.64 -21.92 29.04
N GLN A 171 -17.99 -22.44 30.09
CA GLN A 171 -17.86 -23.88 30.33
C GLN A 171 -19.17 -24.54 30.75
N GLY A 172 -19.83 -25.15 29.76
CA GLY A 172 -21.04 -25.95 29.90
C GLY A 172 -21.97 -25.65 28.74
N GLY A 173 -22.49 -26.66 28.04
CA GLY A 173 -23.37 -26.52 26.85
C GLY A 173 -24.69 -25.75 27.05
N VAL A 174 -24.79 -24.95 28.12
CA VAL A 174 -25.83 -24.01 28.53
C VAL A 174 -25.73 -22.68 27.75
N VAL A 175 -24.52 -22.21 27.39
CA VAL A 175 -24.30 -20.94 26.65
C VAL A 175 -25.10 -20.87 25.36
N ARG A 176 -25.08 -21.96 24.58
CA ARG A 176 -25.78 -22.07 23.29
C ARG A 176 -27.29 -22.02 23.46
N ARG A 177 -27.83 -22.52 24.58
CA ARG A 177 -29.27 -22.52 24.87
C ARG A 177 -29.72 -21.17 25.44
N ALA A 178 -28.86 -20.50 26.19
CA ALA A 178 -29.09 -19.16 26.73
C ALA A 178 -29.06 -18.08 25.62
N LEU A 179 -28.18 -18.20 24.62
CA LEU A 179 -28.09 -17.24 23.50
C LEU A 179 -29.02 -17.54 22.31
N LYS A 180 -29.49 -18.80 22.14
CA LYS A 180 -30.45 -19.19 21.08
C LYS A 180 -31.91 -19.26 21.55
N GLY A 181 -32.18 -19.16 22.85
CA GLY A 181 -33.52 -19.32 23.41
C GLY A 181 -34.35 -18.02 23.38
N GLU A 182 -35.67 -18.15 23.45
CA GLU A 182 -36.65 -17.04 23.62
C GLU A 182 -36.42 -16.19 24.90
N ASN A 183 -35.47 -16.58 25.76
CA ASN A 183 -35.07 -15.91 27.01
C ASN A 183 -33.62 -15.39 27.00
N ALA A 184 -32.98 -15.25 25.83
CA ALA A 184 -31.68 -14.58 25.75
C ALA A 184 -31.85 -13.13 26.22
N GLY A 185 -31.18 -12.76 27.31
CA GLY A 185 -31.12 -11.36 27.73
C GLY A 185 -30.52 -10.53 26.61
N GLN A 186 -31.18 -9.43 26.27
CA GLN A 186 -30.58 -8.37 25.48
C GLN A 186 -30.10 -7.31 26.46
N MET A 187 -28.88 -6.82 26.29
CA MET A 187 -28.38 -5.70 27.09
C MET A 187 -28.09 -4.51 26.21
N VAL A 188 -28.16 -3.35 26.85
CA VAL A 188 -27.74 -2.09 26.27
C VAL A 188 -26.24 -1.91 26.48
N VAL A 189 -25.53 -1.74 25.37
CA VAL A 189 -24.16 -1.25 25.34
C VAL A 189 -24.18 0.22 24.91
N PRO A 190 -23.85 1.16 25.80
CA PRO A 190 -23.89 2.58 25.49
C PRO A 190 -22.99 2.97 24.31
N GLY A 191 -23.50 3.89 23.49
CA GLY A 191 -22.78 4.53 22.40
C GLY A 191 -21.85 5.65 22.86
N GLY A 192 -21.12 6.21 21.90
CA GLY A 192 -20.17 7.30 22.11
C GLY A 192 -18.71 6.92 21.88
N ALA A 193 -18.41 5.62 21.81
CA ALA A 193 -17.09 5.13 21.41
C ALA A 193 -16.77 5.64 20.00
N ARG A 194 -15.60 6.26 19.82
CA ARG A 194 -15.28 6.95 18.57
C ARG A 194 -13.82 6.84 18.19
N LEU A 195 -13.59 6.75 16.89
CA LEU A 195 -12.28 6.80 16.28
C LEU A 195 -12.26 7.91 15.24
N ASN A 196 -11.41 8.91 15.43
CA ASN A 196 -11.20 9.97 14.46
C ASN A 196 -10.17 9.50 13.43
N LEU A 197 -10.51 9.69 12.16
CA LEU A 197 -9.78 9.22 11.01
C LEU A 197 -9.55 10.41 10.10
N LYS A 198 -8.37 10.49 9.50
CA LYS A 198 -8.12 11.38 8.37
C LYS A 198 -7.97 10.51 7.14
N ALA A 199 -8.88 10.67 6.18
CA ALA A 199 -8.74 10.02 4.89
C ALA A 199 -7.71 10.83 4.10
N ASN A 200 -6.53 10.27 3.94
CA ASN A 200 -5.51 10.83 3.07
C ASN A 200 -5.63 10.09 1.72
N TYR A 201 -6.13 10.77 0.70
CA TYR A 201 -5.81 10.37 -0.66
C TYR A 201 -4.33 10.72 -0.86
N PHE A 202 -3.47 9.71 -0.97
CA PHE A 202 -2.11 9.95 -1.45
C PHE A 202 -2.18 10.31 -2.94
N SER A 203 -2.54 11.55 -3.24
CA SER A 203 -2.19 12.20 -4.51
C SER A 203 -1.48 13.53 -4.31
N GLU A 204 -1.01 13.83 -3.10
CA GLU A 204 -0.30 15.09 -2.82
C GLU A 204 1.06 14.87 -2.16
N TYR A 205 1.78 13.83 -2.57
CA TYR A 205 3.11 14.18 -3.02
C TYR A 205 2.93 14.61 -4.46
N ARG A 206 2.82 15.92 -4.70
CA ARG A 206 3.19 16.42 -6.02
C ARG A 206 4.61 15.94 -6.21
N THR A 207 4.79 14.98 -7.10
CA THR A 207 6.09 14.50 -7.56
C THR A 207 7.01 15.70 -7.87
N ALA A 208 6.44 16.82 -8.33
CA ALA A 208 7.12 18.09 -8.54
C ALA A 208 7.93 18.66 -7.35
N ASP A 209 7.60 18.35 -6.10
CA ASP A 209 8.25 18.95 -4.92
C ASP A 209 9.45 18.14 -4.40
N TRP A 210 9.72 16.96 -4.96
CA TRP A 210 10.90 16.16 -4.61
C TRP A 210 12.05 16.41 -5.61
N PRO A 211 13.29 16.72 -5.14
CA PRO A 211 14.43 16.99 -6.02
C PRO A 211 14.77 15.87 -7.01
N TRP A 212 14.40 14.62 -6.71
CA TRP A 212 14.67 13.43 -7.51
C TRP A 212 13.58 13.13 -8.57
N PHE A 213 12.47 13.88 -8.56
CA PHE A 213 11.31 13.70 -9.44
C PHE A 213 11.24 14.78 -10.54
N GLN A 214 12.39 15.31 -10.96
CA GLN A 214 12.41 16.17 -12.14
C GLN A 214 11.87 15.39 -13.35
N PRO A 215 10.97 15.97 -14.17
CA PRO A 215 10.49 15.33 -15.38
C PRO A 215 11.70 14.92 -16.22
N ALA A 216 11.90 13.61 -16.38
CA ALA A 216 13.02 13.13 -17.16
C ALA A 216 12.85 13.64 -18.61
N THR A 217 13.75 14.49 -19.06
CA THR A 217 13.82 14.93 -20.45
C THR A 217 14.54 13.85 -21.25
N LEU A 218 14.15 13.68 -22.53
CA LEU A 218 14.95 12.89 -23.46
C LEU A 218 16.35 13.51 -23.49
N ALA A 219 17.40 12.68 -23.51
CA ALA A 219 18.75 13.23 -23.50
C ALA A 219 19.05 13.93 -24.81
N GLU A 220 19.35 15.22 -24.70
CA GLU A 220 19.91 15.99 -25.79
C GLU A 220 21.37 15.57 -26.04
N PRO A 221 21.88 15.68 -27.28
CA PRO A 221 23.29 15.39 -27.58
C PRO A 221 24.29 16.14 -26.68
N SER A 222 23.91 17.32 -26.16
CA SER A 222 24.71 18.13 -25.23
C SER A 222 24.82 17.55 -23.81
N GLU A 223 23.95 16.62 -23.42
CA GLU A 223 23.97 15.98 -22.10
C GLU A 223 24.88 14.74 -22.05
N ARG A 224 25.42 14.34 -23.20
CA ARG A 224 26.32 13.18 -23.31
C ARG A 224 27.66 13.48 -22.64
N ILE A 225 28.18 12.51 -21.90
CA ILE A 225 29.43 12.64 -21.17
C ILE A 225 30.59 12.19 -22.08
N PRO A 226 31.54 13.09 -22.44
CA PRO A 226 32.67 12.72 -23.26
C PRO A 226 33.48 11.54 -22.69
N GLY A 227 33.85 10.61 -23.55
CA GLY A 227 34.57 9.38 -23.20
C GLY A 227 33.70 8.29 -22.58
N ALA A 228 32.40 8.52 -22.34
CA ALA A 228 31.49 7.51 -21.82
C ALA A 228 30.82 6.72 -22.96
N PRO A 229 30.53 5.43 -22.74
CA PRO A 229 29.58 4.68 -23.56
C PRO A 229 28.24 5.42 -23.66
N TYR A 230 27.60 5.38 -24.83
CA TYR A 230 26.26 5.94 -25.01
C TYR A 230 25.24 4.83 -25.27
N PHE A 231 24.23 4.79 -24.43
CA PHE A 231 23.13 3.83 -24.50
C PHE A 231 21.80 4.54 -24.73
N THR A 232 20.85 3.82 -25.32
CA THR A 232 19.42 4.19 -25.30
C THR A 232 18.61 3.02 -24.80
N VAL A 233 17.47 3.29 -24.18
CA VAL A 233 16.51 2.26 -23.79
C VAL A 233 15.19 2.48 -24.51
N THR A 234 14.65 1.40 -25.08
CA THR A 234 13.31 1.38 -25.68
C THR A 234 12.42 0.43 -24.89
N VAL A 235 11.22 0.88 -24.53
CA VAL A 235 10.21 0.04 -23.87
C VAL A 235 9.26 -0.50 -24.94
N LYS A 236 9.10 -1.81 -24.99
CA LYS A 236 8.13 -2.50 -25.85
C LYS A 236 7.12 -3.23 -24.97
N GLY A 237 5.88 -3.33 -25.42
CA GLY A 237 4.84 -4.04 -24.70
C GLY A 237 3.57 -4.12 -25.51
N SER A 238 2.56 -4.80 -24.97
CA SER A 238 1.25 -4.88 -25.59
C SER A 238 0.53 -3.54 -25.52
N THR A 239 -0.01 -3.07 -26.65
CA THR A 239 -0.81 -1.83 -26.71
C THR A 239 -2.20 -1.98 -26.08
N SER A 240 -2.60 -3.21 -25.79
CA SER A 240 -3.86 -3.53 -25.10
C SER A 240 -3.58 -4.57 -24.01
N VAL A 241 -4.01 -4.31 -22.79
CA VAL A 241 -3.81 -5.21 -21.64
C VAL A 241 -5.14 -5.43 -20.93
N LYS A 242 -5.46 -6.66 -20.56
CA LYS A 242 -6.68 -6.95 -19.81
C LYS A 242 -6.60 -6.39 -18.40
N CYS A 243 -7.74 -6.00 -17.86
CA CYS A 243 -7.83 -5.61 -16.47
C CYS A 243 -7.36 -6.76 -15.57
N TYR A 244 -6.55 -6.43 -14.55
CA TYR A 244 -6.00 -7.37 -13.56
C TYR A 244 -4.97 -8.39 -14.08
N ASP A 245 -4.65 -8.39 -15.39
CA ASP A 245 -3.53 -9.19 -15.92
C ASP A 245 -2.18 -8.54 -15.60
N ARG A 246 -1.13 -9.37 -15.56
CA ARG A 246 0.25 -8.89 -15.49
C ARG A 246 0.63 -8.16 -16.77
N ILE A 247 1.26 -6.99 -16.62
CA ILE A 247 1.71 -6.19 -17.77
C ILE A 247 3.16 -6.54 -18.03
N THR A 248 3.39 -7.30 -19.10
CA THR A 248 4.74 -7.62 -19.55
C THR A 248 5.27 -6.49 -20.42
N VAL A 249 6.43 -5.95 -20.04
CA VAL A 249 7.21 -5.00 -20.83
C VAL A 249 8.58 -5.59 -21.14
N THR A 250 9.10 -5.27 -22.31
CA THR A 250 10.41 -5.66 -22.78
C THR A 250 11.27 -4.42 -22.92
N LEU A 251 12.34 -4.34 -22.14
CA LEU A 251 13.33 -3.28 -22.19
C LEU A 251 14.41 -3.66 -23.19
N VAL A 252 14.70 -2.77 -24.14
CA VAL A 252 15.77 -2.97 -25.13
C VAL A 252 16.80 -1.89 -24.94
N PHE A 253 17.96 -2.26 -24.39
CA PHE A 253 19.10 -1.38 -24.21
C PHE A 253 20.04 -1.53 -25.40
N THR A 254 20.28 -0.44 -26.13
CA THR A 254 21.15 -0.42 -27.31
C THR A 254 22.38 0.41 -27.00
N TYR A 255 23.56 -0.19 -27.19
CA TYR A 255 24.84 0.52 -27.11
C TYR A 255 25.16 1.09 -28.49
N HIS A 256 25.40 2.39 -28.62
CA HIS A 256 25.64 3.01 -29.93
C HIS A 256 27.11 3.36 -30.19
N GLY A 257 27.95 3.43 -29.16
CA GLY A 257 29.36 3.82 -29.29
C GLY A 257 29.82 4.78 -28.20
N VAL A 258 30.96 5.43 -28.41
CA VAL A 258 31.57 6.33 -27.41
C VAL A 258 31.25 7.78 -27.73
N THR A 259 30.96 8.57 -26.70
CA THR A 259 30.78 10.02 -26.87
C THR A 259 32.15 10.68 -27.07
N GLY A 260 32.38 11.29 -28.23
CA GLY A 260 33.57 12.10 -28.51
C GLY A 260 33.62 13.41 -27.74
N THR A 261 34.75 14.10 -27.80
CA THR A 261 35.01 15.36 -27.06
C THR A 261 34.10 16.53 -27.47
N ASN A 262 33.50 16.46 -28.65
CA ASN A 262 32.55 17.42 -29.20
C ASN A 262 31.07 17.00 -29.01
N GLY A 263 30.79 15.92 -28.27
CA GLY A 263 29.45 15.36 -28.10
C GLY A 263 28.94 14.50 -29.27
N SER A 264 29.72 14.38 -30.35
CA SER A 264 29.42 13.48 -31.46
C SER A 264 29.66 12.02 -31.05
N LEU A 265 28.93 11.10 -31.66
CA LEU A 265 29.06 9.68 -31.37
C LEU A 265 30.11 9.05 -32.30
N GLU A 266 31.15 8.48 -31.71
CA GLU A 266 32.19 7.72 -32.40
C GLU A 266 31.82 6.25 -32.41
N VAL A 267 31.31 5.76 -33.55
CA VAL A 267 30.81 4.37 -33.67
C VAL A 267 31.88 3.43 -34.23
N SER A 268 32.60 3.86 -35.27
CA SER A 268 33.54 3.00 -36.00
C SER A 268 34.81 2.64 -35.22
N THR A 269 35.15 3.41 -34.20
CA THR A 269 36.32 3.23 -33.33
C THR A 269 35.93 2.77 -31.92
N ALA A 270 34.64 2.63 -31.64
CA ALA A 270 34.17 2.30 -30.31
C ALA A 270 34.49 0.83 -29.97
N PRO A 271 35.15 0.57 -28.83
CA PRO A 271 35.35 -0.80 -28.36
C PRO A 271 34.04 -1.40 -27.82
N PRO A 272 33.98 -2.73 -27.67
CA PRO A 272 32.95 -3.38 -26.88
C PRO A 272 32.95 -2.87 -25.43
N VAL A 273 31.80 -2.94 -24.78
CA VAL A 273 31.64 -2.56 -23.38
C VAL A 273 31.03 -3.71 -22.59
N THR A 274 31.60 -4.01 -21.44
CA THR A 274 31.05 -4.93 -20.44
C THR A 274 30.57 -4.13 -19.23
N PHE A 275 29.37 -4.41 -18.75
CA PHE A 275 28.74 -3.60 -17.71
C PHE A 275 27.85 -4.44 -16.80
N HIS A 276 27.61 -3.95 -15.58
CA HIS A 276 26.77 -4.61 -14.60
C HIS A 276 25.28 -4.36 -14.93
N SER A 277 24.64 -5.30 -15.63
CA SER A 277 23.29 -5.15 -16.17
C SER A 277 22.20 -5.15 -15.10
N TRP A 278 22.44 -5.80 -13.95
CA TRP A 278 21.53 -5.80 -12.80
C TRP A 278 21.15 -4.38 -12.35
N ALA A 279 22.10 -3.44 -12.42
CA ALA A 279 21.87 -2.05 -12.04
C ALA A 279 20.84 -1.33 -12.92
N LEU A 280 20.53 -1.86 -14.11
CA LEU A 280 19.57 -1.30 -15.06
C LEU A 280 18.19 -1.98 -15.04
N THR A 281 17.98 -3.02 -14.25
CA THR A 281 16.70 -3.76 -14.22
C THR A 281 16.17 -3.99 -12.82
N SER A 282 17.05 -4.11 -11.84
CA SER A 282 16.70 -4.51 -10.47
C SER A 282 17.15 -3.51 -9.40
N SER A 283 17.76 -2.38 -9.80
CA SER A 283 18.22 -1.36 -8.87
C SER A 283 17.13 -0.36 -8.49
N ARG A 284 17.25 0.21 -7.29
CA ARG A 284 16.36 1.29 -6.83
C ARG A 284 16.50 2.57 -7.65
N ASP A 285 17.63 2.76 -8.33
CA ASP A 285 17.88 3.94 -9.14
C ASP A 285 17.34 3.80 -10.58
N PHE A 286 16.91 2.59 -10.95
CA PHE A 286 16.17 2.36 -12.18
C PHE A 286 14.67 2.52 -11.93
N THR A 287 14.14 3.69 -12.26
CA THR A 287 12.75 4.05 -11.95
C THR A 287 11.91 4.13 -13.22
N PHE A 288 10.64 3.73 -13.14
CA PHE A 288 9.69 3.84 -14.25
C PHE A 288 8.62 4.85 -13.93
N GLN A 289 8.29 5.68 -14.89
CA GLN A 289 7.17 6.60 -14.80
C GLN A 289 5.96 6.00 -15.51
N VAL A 290 4.83 5.93 -14.82
CA VAL A 290 3.53 5.60 -15.41
C VAL A 290 2.58 6.78 -15.26
N GLN A 291 1.84 7.08 -16.31
CA GLN A 291 0.75 8.04 -16.32
C GLN A 291 -0.52 7.40 -16.86
N ARG A 292 -1.68 7.89 -16.42
CA ARG A 292 -3.01 7.50 -16.89
C ARG A 292 -3.73 8.67 -17.55
N ARG A 293 -4.61 8.37 -18.48
CA ARG A 293 -5.60 9.26 -19.05
C ARG A 293 -6.96 8.55 -19.07
N ARG A 294 -7.98 9.16 -18.46
CA ARG A 294 -9.35 8.62 -18.36
C ARG A 294 -10.19 9.12 -19.53
N GLY A 295 -10.01 8.52 -20.70
CA GLY A 295 -10.75 8.85 -21.93
C GLY A 295 -10.12 9.92 -22.82
N ALA A 296 -10.56 9.96 -24.08
CA ALA A 296 -9.98 10.84 -25.09
C ALA A 296 -10.19 12.33 -24.74
N GLY A 297 -9.09 13.06 -24.52
CA GLY A 297 -9.10 14.51 -24.27
C GLY A 297 -8.94 14.95 -22.81
N SER A 298 -8.81 14.02 -21.86
CA SER A 298 -8.37 14.37 -20.49
C SER A 298 -6.84 14.51 -20.41
N ASP A 299 -6.37 15.26 -19.40
CA ASP A 299 -4.95 15.41 -19.11
C ASP A 299 -4.34 14.09 -18.59
N TRP A 300 -3.04 13.93 -18.81
CA TRP A 300 -2.28 12.82 -18.23
C TRP A 300 -2.04 13.07 -16.74
N GLU A 301 -2.38 12.11 -15.90
CA GLU A 301 -2.11 12.09 -14.47
C GLU A 301 -1.01 11.07 -14.12
N ASP A 302 -0.06 11.41 -13.24
CA ASP A 302 0.96 10.45 -12.76
C ASP A 302 0.32 9.37 -11.87
N CYS A 303 0.70 8.11 -12.11
CA CYS A 303 0.21 6.94 -11.37
C CYS A 303 1.16 6.48 -10.25
N GLN A 304 2.23 7.21 -9.97
CA GLN A 304 3.27 6.76 -9.04
C GLN A 304 2.75 6.79 -7.60
N VAL A 305 2.66 5.60 -6.99
CA VAL A 305 2.40 5.45 -5.57
C VAL A 305 3.75 5.41 -4.87
N LEU A 306 4.03 6.43 -4.07
CA LEU A 306 5.07 6.35 -3.05
C LEU A 306 4.54 5.44 -1.94
N GLU A 307 4.57 4.13 -2.17
CA GLU A 307 4.67 3.24 -1.02
C GLU A 307 6.10 3.40 -0.50
N ASP A 308 6.25 3.67 0.79
CA ASP A 308 7.49 3.36 1.49
C ASP A 308 7.68 1.83 1.37
N PHE A 309 8.28 1.37 0.26
CA PHE A 309 8.65 -0.03 0.03
C PHE A 309 9.79 -0.39 0.97
N SER A 310 9.45 -0.55 2.24
CA SER A 310 10.33 -1.12 3.26
C SER A 310 10.11 -2.64 3.42
N CYS A 311 9.23 -3.29 2.66
CA CYS A 311 8.84 -4.67 2.95
C CYS A 311 9.28 -5.77 1.98
N CYS A 312 9.64 -5.52 0.71
CA CYS A 312 9.87 -6.64 -0.24
C CYS A 312 11.09 -6.58 -1.18
N GLY A 313 12.08 -5.70 -0.95
CA GLY A 313 13.42 -5.79 -1.55
C GLY A 313 14.50 -5.78 -0.47
N PRO A 314 15.80 -6.01 -0.77
CA PRO A 314 16.89 -5.81 0.18
C PRO A 314 16.98 -4.30 0.49
N GLY A 315 16.09 -3.86 1.37
CA GLY A 315 16.06 -2.51 1.87
C GLY A 315 17.00 -2.34 3.06
N PRO A 316 17.25 -1.08 3.46
CA PRO A 316 18.25 -0.70 4.46
C PRO A 316 17.95 -1.20 5.90
N GLY A 317 17.00 -2.11 6.07
CA GLY A 317 16.62 -2.73 7.34
C GLY A 317 17.04 -4.19 7.51
N ARG A 318 17.64 -4.84 6.51
CA ARG A 318 18.33 -6.13 6.70
C ARG A 318 19.83 -5.86 6.72
N ALA A 319 20.37 -5.59 7.92
CA ALA A 319 21.80 -5.65 8.13
C ALA A 319 22.21 -7.12 7.98
N TYR A 320 22.74 -7.46 6.81
CA TYR A 320 23.51 -8.68 6.66
C TYR A 320 24.93 -8.34 7.11
N ASP A 321 25.33 -8.85 8.28
CA ASP A 321 26.68 -8.63 8.84
C ASP A 321 27.78 -9.44 8.13
N GLU A 322 27.44 -10.06 6.99
CA GLU A 322 28.38 -10.87 6.21
C GLU A 322 29.20 -9.96 5.26
N PRO A 323 30.48 -10.29 5.03
CA PRO A 323 31.33 -9.52 4.14
C PRO A 323 30.87 -9.63 2.69
N ASP A 324 31.21 -8.61 1.89
CA ASP A 324 31.03 -8.63 0.45
C ASP A 324 31.75 -9.84 -0.17
N LEU A 325 31.13 -10.41 -1.21
CA LEU A 325 31.63 -11.57 -1.93
C LEU A 325 32.44 -11.15 -3.14
N GLU A 326 33.62 -11.75 -3.30
CA GLU A 326 34.40 -11.64 -4.53
C GLU A 326 33.76 -12.50 -5.61
N VAL A 327 33.43 -11.85 -6.72
CA VAL A 327 32.77 -12.46 -7.85
C VAL A 327 33.58 -12.20 -9.10
N SER A 328 33.88 -13.27 -9.84
CA SER A 328 34.45 -13.14 -11.17
C SER A 328 33.35 -12.87 -12.19
N ILE A 329 33.52 -11.83 -13.00
CA ILE A 329 32.53 -11.41 -14.00
C ILE A 329 32.20 -12.56 -14.96
N GLY A 330 33.20 -13.33 -15.40
CA GLY A 330 32.99 -14.46 -16.30
C GLY A 330 32.28 -15.68 -15.68
N GLN A 331 32.03 -15.69 -14.37
CA GLN A 331 31.25 -16.72 -13.68
C GLN A 331 29.83 -16.24 -13.31
N GLN A 332 29.53 -14.95 -13.49
CA GLN A 332 28.21 -14.36 -13.28
C GLN A 332 27.72 -13.68 -14.56
N ASP A 333 27.47 -14.52 -15.55
CA ASP A 333 26.93 -14.14 -16.86
C ASP A 333 25.48 -13.60 -16.79
N GLU A 334 24.75 -13.86 -15.70
CA GLU A 334 23.38 -13.36 -15.51
C GLU A 334 23.31 -11.86 -15.15
N ASP A 335 24.29 -11.32 -14.41
CA ASP A 335 24.26 -9.94 -13.89
C ASP A 335 25.22 -8.99 -14.63
N PHE A 336 26.03 -9.50 -15.55
CA PHE A 336 26.92 -8.72 -16.40
C PHE A 336 26.60 -8.95 -17.88
N THR A 337 26.70 -7.90 -18.67
CA THR A 337 26.41 -7.95 -20.10
C THR A 337 27.52 -7.28 -20.89
N SER A 338 27.88 -7.88 -22.04
CA SER A 338 28.83 -7.30 -22.99
C SER A 338 28.13 -6.96 -24.31
N LEU A 339 28.34 -5.75 -24.83
CA LEU A 339 27.78 -5.30 -26.11
C LEU A 339 28.86 -4.66 -27.00
N ARG A 340 28.77 -4.91 -28.31
CA ARG A 340 29.46 -4.15 -29.35
C ARG A 340 28.61 -2.95 -29.80
N PRO A 341 29.21 -1.91 -30.40
CA PRO A 341 28.44 -0.80 -30.94
C PRO A 341 27.39 -1.29 -31.95
N GLY A 342 26.13 -0.89 -31.74
CA GLY A 342 24.95 -1.31 -32.49
C GLY A 342 24.24 -2.54 -31.93
N GLU A 343 24.85 -3.29 -31.03
CA GLU A 343 24.19 -4.43 -30.38
C GLU A 343 23.22 -3.98 -29.29
N SER A 344 22.27 -4.85 -28.98
CA SER A 344 21.27 -4.60 -27.94
C SER A 344 21.14 -5.78 -27.01
N TRP A 345 20.96 -5.47 -25.73
CA TRP A 345 20.54 -6.42 -24.70
C TRP A 345 19.08 -6.18 -24.35
N THR A 346 18.36 -7.24 -24.03
CA THR A 346 16.92 -7.19 -23.81
C THR A 346 16.57 -7.92 -22.53
N GLU A 347 15.74 -7.28 -21.69
CA GLU A 347 15.18 -7.87 -20.47
C GLU A 347 13.66 -7.80 -20.55
N THR A 348 12.98 -8.84 -20.04
CA THR A 348 11.51 -8.86 -19.98
C THR A 348 11.06 -8.85 -18.53
N GLU A 349 10.28 -7.83 -18.20
CA GLU A 349 9.88 -7.54 -16.84
C GLU A 349 8.36 -7.45 -16.73
N TRP A 350 7.86 -7.73 -15.53
CA TRP A 350 6.48 -7.43 -15.19
C TRP A 350 6.41 -6.03 -14.60
N LEU A 351 5.75 -5.13 -15.31
CA LEU A 351 5.63 -3.73 -14.92
C LEU A 351 4.99 -3.59 -13.53
N ASN A 352 4.06 -4.48 -13.19
CA ASN A 352 3.38 -4.53 -11.89
C ASN A 352 4.24 -5.11 -10.75
N ASP A 353 5.44 -5.62 -11.03
CA ASP A 353 6.38 -6.13 -10.02
C ASP A 353 7.44 -5.06 -9.67
N TRP A 354 7.49 -3.94 -10.40
CA TRP A 354 8.41 -2.86 -10.08
C TRP A 354 7.89 -2.07 -8.88
N PRO A 355 8.77 -1.73 -7.91
CA PRO A 355 8.36 -1.10 -6.66
C PRO A 355 7.59 0.20 -6.95
N ASP A 356 8.09 1.09 -7.79
CA ASP A 356 7.43 2.39 -8.01
C ASP A 356 6.25 2.35 -9.00
N VAL A 357 5.78 1.16 -9.38
CA VAL A 357 4.76 0.98 -10.39
C VAL A 357 3.61 0.13 -9.91
N SER A 358 2.54 0.79 -9.50
CA SER A 358 1.23 0.17 -9.36
C SER A 358 0.24 0.87 -10.29
N LEU A 359 -0.48 0.11 -11.12
CA LEU A 359 -1.66 0.68 -11.76
C LEU A 359 -2.67 1.07 -10.67
N PRO A 360 -3.32 2.25 -10.78
CA PRO A 360 -4.36 2.63 -9.84
C PRO A 360 -5.42 1.53 -9.74
N ARG A 361 -5.81 1.13 -8.53
CA ARG A 361 -6.80 0.05 -8.35
C ARG A 361 -8.19 0.38 -8.87
N ASP A 362 -8.46 1.64 -9.19
CA ASP A 362 -9.70 2.13 -9.81
C ASP A 362 -9.62 2.22 -11.34
N SER A 363 -8.62 1.55 -11.95
CA SER A 363 -8.48 1.52 -13.39
C SER A 363 -9.62 0.72 -14.04
N MET A 364 -10.20 1.28 -15.09
CA MET A 364 -11.35 0.69 -15.79
C MET A 364 -11.00 0.37 -17.24
N PRO A 365 -11.68 -0.57 -17.90
CA PRO A 365 -11.59 -0.74 -19.35
C PRO A 365 -11.79 0.60 -20.08
N GLY A 366 -10.90 0.91 -21.02
CA GLY A 366 -10.87 2.19 -21.75
C GLY A 366 -9.91 3.23 -21.16
N ASP A 367 -9.40 3.04 -19.95
CA ASP A 367 -8.31 3.87 -19.43
C ASP A 367 -7.05 3.67 -20.27
N GLN A 368 -6.39 4.78 -20.61
CA GLN A 368 -5.15 4.79 -21.37
C GLN A 368 -3.99 5.05 -20.42
N PHE A 369 -2.91 4.33 -20.63
CA PHE A 369 -1.69 4.42 -19.84
C PHE A 369 -0.52 4.70 -20.75
N ARG A 370 0.45 5.43 -20.21
CA ARG A 370 1.77 5.53 -20.81
C ARG A 370 2.86 5.31 -19.78
N GLY A 371 3.86 4.55 -20.16
CA GLY A 371 4.99 4.16 -19.35
C GLY A 371 6.31 4.58 -20.01
N ARG A 372 7.30 4.96 -19.21
CA ARG A 372 8.68 5.13 -19.69
C ARG A 372 9.68 4.86 -18.60
N VAL A 373 10.86 4.40 -19.00
CA VAL A 373 12.04 4.37 -18.14
C VAL A 373 12.47 5.82 -17.89
N LYS A 374 12.57 6.23 -16.62
CA LYS A 374 13.20 7.51 -16.28
C LYS A 374 14.70 7.39 -16.53
N ARG A 375 15.38 8.53 -16.68
CA ARG A 375 16.85 8.57 -16.76
C ARG A 375 17.43 7.68 -15.65
N SER A 376 18.17 6.64 -16.03
CA SER A 376 18.69 5.68 -15.06
C SER A 376 19.61 6.39 -14.08
N GLY A 377 19.73 5.84 -12.87
CA GLY A 377 20.89 6.07 -12.03
C GLY A 377 22.20 5.94 -12.79
N VAL A 378 23.24 6.51 -12.21
CA VAL A 378 24.61 6.28 -12.69
C VAL A 378 24.90 4.79 -12.54
N LEU A 379 25.32 4.15 -13.63
CA LEU A 379 25.71 2.74 -13.55
C LEU A 379 26.88 2.60 -12.58
N ASP A 380 26.79 1.60 -11.71
CA ASP A 380 27.76 1.34 -10.66
C ASP A 380 29.09 0.80 -11.19
N TRP A 381 29.07 -0.02 -12.26
CA TRP A 381 30.28 -0.58 -12.84
C TRP A 381 30.20 -0.84 -14.35
N TRP A 382 31.26 -0.46 -15.08
CA TRP A 382 31.48 -0.83 -16.48
C TRP A 382 32.97 -0.76 -16.88
N ASP A 383 33.34 -1.50 -17.92
CA ASP A 383 34.67 -1.47 -18.53
C ASP A 383 34.62 -1.71 -20.06
N TRP A 384 35.67 -1.28 -20.75
CA TRP A 384 35.91 -1.59 -22.15
C TRP A 384 36.46 -2.99 -22.30
N GLY A 385 35.83 -3.76 -23.18
CA GLY A 385 36.21 -5.12 -23.50
C GLY A 385 35.01 -6.04 -23.54
N THR A 386 35.23 -7.26 -24.02
CA THR A 386 34.19 -8.30 -24.06
C THR A 386 34.13 -9.06 -22.73
N MET A 387 33.06 -9.84 -22.57
CA MET A 387 32.91 -10.74 -21.43
C MET A 387 34.09 -11.71 -21.29
N GLU A 388 34.64 -12.19 -22.42
CA GLU A 388 35.81 -13.06 -22.42
C GLU A 388 37.08 -12.38 -21.92
N GLU A 389 37.28 -11.10 -22.28
CA GLU A 389 38.43 -10.30 -21.81
C GLU A 389 38.31 -10.00 -20.31
N HIS A 390 37.08 -9.83 -19.81
CA HIS A 390 36.78 -9.64 -18.40
C HIS A 390 36.56 -10.92 -17.60
N ARG A 391 36.81 -12.10 -18.19
CA ARG A 391 36.50 -13.39 -17.55
C ARG A 391 37.19 -13.61 -16.21
N GLU A 392 38.37 -13.02 -16.01
CA GLU A 392 39.17 -13.09 -14.77
C GLU A 392 39.08 -11.80 -13.94
N THR A 393 38.28 -10.82 -14.38
CA THR A 393 38.06 -9.58 -13.63
C THR A 393 37.19 -9.89 -12.41
N VAL A 394 37.70 -9.56 -11.22
CA VAL A 394 37.01 -9.77 -9.95
C VAL A 394 36.46 -8.44 -9.44
N VAL A 395 35.18 -8.45 -9.09
CA VAL A 395 34.49 -7.35 -8.41
C VAL A 395 33.92 -7.84 -7.09
N LYS A 396 33.60 -6.93 -6.18
CA LYS A 396 32.87 -7.27 -4.95
C LYS A 396 31.42 -6.85 -5.05
N LEU A 397 30.54 -7.78 -4.67
CA LEU A 397 29.11 -7.57 -4.53
C LEU A 397 28.73 -7.79 -3.06
N PRO A 398 27.59 -7.24 -2.59
CA PRO A 398 27.09 -7.52 -1.25
C PRO A 398 26.94 -9.03 -1.02
N CYS A 399 26.91 -9.47 0.24
CA CYS A 399 26.85 -10.90 0.59
C CYS A 399 25.66 -11.68 -0.02
N PHE A 400 24.60 -10.99 -0.46
CA PHE A 400 23.45 -11.56 -1.15
C PHE A 400 23.55 -11.52 -2.69
N VAL A 401 24.71 -11.11 -3.23
CA VAL A 401 25.10 -11.00 -4.66
C VAL A 401 24.28 -9.97 -5.45
N LYS A 402 22.98 -9.86 -5.21
CA LYS A 402 22.04 -8.97 -5.92
C LYS A 402 22.06 -7.54 -5.37
N GLY A 403 23.13 -6.80 -5.64
CA GLY A 403 23.30 -5.41 -5.22
C GLY A 403 24.38 -4.68 -6.04
N TYR A 404 24.62 -3.41 -5.76
CA TYR A 404 25.64 -2.64 -6.47
C TYR A 404 27.05 -3.17 -6.23
N VAL A 405 27.93 -3.06 -7.23
CA VAL A 405 29.36 -3.32 -7.07
C VAL A 405 29.93 -2.40 -5.99
N THR A 406 30.49 -2.99 -4.94
CA THR A 406 31.08 -2.26 -3.81
C THR A 406 32.57 -2.02 -4.00
N GLU A 407 33.27 -2.90 -4.73
CA GLU A 407 34.67 -2.70 -5.12
C GLU A 407 34.93 -3.19 -6.56
N PRO A 408 35.64 -2.40 -7.39
CA PRO A 408 36.18 -1.08 -7.07
C PRO A 408 35.07 -0.01 -6.96
N LYS A 409 35.21 0.92 -5.98
CA LYS A 409 34.22 2.00 -5.76
C LYS A 409 34.26 3.07 -6.85
N ASP A 410 35.42 3.24 -7.47
CA ASP A 410 35.62 4.11 -8.61
C ASP A 410 35.86 3.26 -9.85
N ILE A 411 35.30 3.70 -10.98
CA ILE A 411 35.41 2.99 -12.26
C ILE A 411 36.79 3.28 -12.88
N GLY A 412 37.87 3.19 -12.11
CA GLY A 412 39.23 3.52 -12.54
C GLY A 412 39.39 4.95 -13.08
N GLY A 413 38.61 5.90 -12.57
CA GLY A 413 38.56 7.28 -13.07
C GLY A 413 37.75 7.49 -14.36
N ARG A 414 37.07 6.46 -14.88
CA ARG A 414 36.20 6.55 -16.05
C ARG A 414 34.97 7.40 -15.77
N PRO A 415 34.39 8.02 -16.82
CA PRO A 415 33.19 8.81 -16.67
C PRO A 415 32.00 7.98 -16.21
N LYS A 416 31.09 8.63 -15.49
CA LYS A 416 29.83 8.06 -15.07
C LYS A 416 28.99 7.71 -16.30
N LEU A 417 28.49 6.49 -16.36
CA LEU A 417 27.58 6.05 -17.41
C LEU A 417 26.15 6.32 -16.98
N VAL A 418 25.37 6.97 -17.85
CA VAL A 418 23.95 7.28 -17.59
C VAL A 418 23.12 6.91 -18.80
N VAL A 419 22.05 6.14 -18.58
CA VAL A 419 21.08 5.82 -19.63
C VAL A 419 20.00 6.90 -19.63
N PRO A 420 19.72 7.53 -20.78
CA PRO A 420 18.68 8.56 -20.87
C PRO A 420 17.28 7.97 -20.69
N ALA A 421 16.30 8.84 -20.44
CA ALA A 421 14.90 8.42 -20.38
C ALA A 421 14.46 7.80 -21.71
N SER A 422 13.59 6.80 -21.65
CA SER A 422 12.97 6.25 -22.86
C SER A 422 11.88 7.18 -23.40
N GLU A 423 11.52 6.95 -24.66
CA GLU A 423 10.22 7.38 -25.19
C GLU A 423 9.06 6.77 -24.38
N TRP A 424 7.89 7.39 -24.51
CA TRP A 424 6.66 6.86 -23.92
C TRP A 424 6.17 5.65 -24.71
N PHE A 425 5.96 4.55 -24.00
CA PHE A 425 5.19 3.40 -24.45
C PHE A 425 3.75 3.55 -23.98
N GLU A 426 2.77 3.41 -24.87
CA GLU A 426 1.34 3.55 -24.53
C GLU A 426 0.59 2.23 -24.61
N PHE A 427 -0.35 2.02 -23.69
CA PHE A 427 -1.27 0.88 -23.70
C PHE A 427 -2.65 1.25 -23.17
N THR A 428 -3.67 0.48 -23.55
CA THR A 428 -5.06 0.69 -23.11
C THR A 428 -5.54 -0.52 -22.32
N LEU A 429 -6.28 -0.29 -21.25
CA LEU A 429 -6.94 -1.39 -20.54
C LEU A 429 -8.19 -1.86 -21.29
N ILE A 430 -8.32 -3.17 -21.42
CA ILE A 430 -9.47 -3.83 -22.04
C ILE A 430 -10.12 -4.80 -21.03
N GLU A 431 -11.33 -5.26 -21.35
CA GLU A 431 -12.07 -6.26 -20.56
C GLU A 431 -11.35 -7.61 -20.44
#